data_AF-A0A5P9P6U1-F1
#
_entry.id   AF-A0A5P9P6U1-F1
#
_cell.length_a   1.000
_cell.length_b   1.000
_cell.length_c   1.000
_cell.angle_alpha   90.00
_cell.angle_beta   90.00
_cell.angle_gamma   90.00
#
_symmetry.space_group_name_H-M   'P 1'
#
loop_
_entity.id
_entity.type
_entity.pdbx_description
1 polymer ?
#
loop_
_entity_poly.entity_id
_entity_poly.type
_entity_poly.pdbx_seq_one_letter_code
_entity_poly.pdbx_strand_id
1 'polypeptide(L)'
;MSERDSGTDPNAGTEFDPEQFEEKYVYYFEELEAAYSNAYQQLHGRVDSEVLRAIDRQVLSESEPIYHGDGEFSVELPDDPKDRVGAVDDEQFEAVLDEFTERIESELRRRFGFEHEVGK
;
A
#
# COMPACT_ATOMS: atom_id res chain seq x y z
N MET A 1 2.69 -31.80 -29.93
CA MET A 1 3.21 -32.40 -28.69
C MET A 1 4.44 -31.59 -28.30
N SER A 2 4.24 -30.59 -27.46
CA SER A 2 5.29 -29.88 -26.72
C SER A 2 4.67 -29.58 -25.36
N GLU A 3 4.81 -30.57 -24.48
CA GLU A 3 4.77 -30.38 -23.03
C GLU A 3 6.09 -29.74 -22.59
N ARG A 4 6.05 -29.11 -21.40
CA ARG A 4 7.13 -28.48 -20.60
C ARG A 4 7.11 -26.95 -20.73
N ASP A 5 6.99 -26.18 -19.65
CA ASP A 5 7.45 -26.43 -18.28
C ASP A 5 6.55 -25.64 -17.31
N SER A 6 5.83 -26.36 -16.45
CA SER A 6 5.14 -25.80 -15.29
C SER A 6 6.18 -25.57 -14.20
N GLY A 7 6.79 -24.39 -14.20
CA GLY A 7 7.62 -23.91 -13.10
C GLY A 7 6.72 -23.34 -12.01
N THR A 8 6.12 -24.20 -11.19
CA THR A 8 5.51 -23.77 -9.92
C THR A 8 6.60 -23.82 -8.86
N ASP A 9 7.10 -22.64 -8.47
CA ASP A 9 7.99 -22.48 -7.35
C ASP A 9 7.30 -22.89 -6.03
N PRO A 10 7.91 -23.75 -5.19
CA PRO A 10 7.25 -24.35 -4.03
C PRO A 10 7.18 -23.44 -2.78
N ASN A 11 7.33 -22.11 -2.94
CA ASN A 11 7.11 -21.16 -1.84
C ASN A 11 5.72 -20.53 -1.95
N ALA A 12 4.68 -21.37 -1.90
CA ALA A 12 3.29 -20.96 -1.98
C ALA A 12 2.81 -20.36 -0.63
N GLY A 13 3.18 -19.11 -0.38
CA GLY A 13 2.35 -18.17 0.37
C GLY A 13 1.72 -17.24 -0.67
N THR A 14 0.45 -17.49 -1.00
CA THR A 14 -0.39 -16.71 -1.94
C THR A 14 0.36 -16.10 -3.13
N GLU A 15 0.50 -16.84 -4.23
CA GLU A 15 0.90 -16.25 -5.52
C GLU A 15 -0.07 -15.10 -5.83
N PHE A 16 0.47 -13.90 -6.02
CA PHE A 16 -0.35 -12.73 -6.33
C PHE A 16 -1.04 -12.93 -7.67
N ASP A 17 -2.36 -12.78 -7.68
CA ASP A 17 -3.21 -12.89 -8.85
C ASP A 17 -3.86 -11.52 -9.14
N PRO A 18 -3.51 -10.87 -10.26
CA PRO A 18 -4.11 -9.59 -10.65
C PRO A 18 -5.64 -9.62 -10.74
N GLU A 19 -6.24 -10.74 -11.15
CA GLU A 19 -7.70 -10.87 -11.25
C GLU A 19 -8.32 -10.93 -9.84
N GLN A 20 -7.66 -11.60 -8.89
CA GLN A 20 -8.11 -11.61 -7.49
C GLN A 20 -7.96 -10.24 -6.83
N PHE A 21 -7.06 -9.39 -7.31
CA PHE A 21 -6.91 -8.03 -6.79
C PHE A 21 -8.11 -7.13 -7.14
N GLU A 22 -8.90 -7.44 -8.17
CA GLU A 22 -10.18 -6.78 -8.42
C GLU A 22 -11.17 -6.99 -7.25
N GLU A 23 -11.07 -8.14 -6.58
CA GLU A 23 -11.80 -8.49 -5.37
C GLU A 23 -10.87 -8.50 -4.13
N LYS A 24 -9.89 -7.59 -4.08
CA LYS A 24 -8.81 -7.52 -3.07
C LYS A 24 -9.27 -7.63 -1.61
N TYR A 25 -10.45 -7.15 -1.25
CA TYR A 25 -10.95 -7.25 0.14
C TYR A 25 -11.46 -8.66 0.49
N VAL A 26 -11.71 -9.51 -0.51
CA VAL A 26 -12.05 -10.92 -0.32
C VAL A 26 -10.77 -11.76 -0.21
N TYR A 27 -9.79 -11.50 -1.09
CA TYR A 27 -8.61 -12.36 -1.24
C TYR A 27 -7.38 -11.91 -0.46
N TYR A 28 -7.21 -10.60 -0.23
CA TYR A 28 -5.96 -10.00 0.27
C TYR A 28 -6.17 -9.04 1.45
N PHE A 29 -7.27 -9.15 2.18
CA PHE A 29 -7.59 -8.22 3.27
C PHE A 29 -6.49 -8.14 4.33
N GLU A 30 -5.92 -9.27 4.75
CA GLU A 30 -4.87 -9.31 5.78
C GLU A 30 -3.57 -8.68 5.27
N GLU A 31 -3.23 -8.89 4.00
CA GLU A 31 -2.07 -8.29 3.36
C GLU A 31 -2.22 -6.77 3.25
N LEU A 32 -3.40 -6.29 2.86
CA LEU A 32 -3.73 -4.86 2.80
C LEU A 32 -3.68 -4.21 4.20
N GLU A 33 -4.38 -4.78 5.19
CA GLU A 33 -4.41 -4.26 6.55
C GLU A 33 -2.99 -4.09 7.09
N ALA A 34 -2.16 -5.11 6.88
CA ALA A 34 -0.84 -5.10 7.43
C ALA A 34 0.16 -4.26 6.57
N ALA A 35 -0.13 -3.96 5.29
CA ALA A 35 0.61 -2.95 4.52
C ALA A 35 0.39 -1.55 5.10
N TYR A 36 -0.88 -1.16 5.31
CA TYR A 36 -1.24 0.12 5.91
C TYR A 36 -0.70 0.25 7.35
N SER A 37 -0.84 -0.80 8.16
CA SER A 37 -0.31 -0.83 9.52
C SER A 37 1.22 -0.67 9.56
N ASN A 38 1.95 -1.37 8.69
CA ASN A 38 3.41 -1.24 8.62
C ASN A 38 3.84 0.17 8.16
N ALA A 39 3.15 0.75 7.17
CA ALA A 39 3.43 2.11 6.71
C ALA A 39 3.22 3.15 7.84
N TYR A 40 2.13 3.04 8.59
CA TYR A 40 1.89 3.88 9.77
C TYR A 40 3.02 3.75 10.79
N GLN A 41 3.43 2.52 11.12
CA GLN A 41 4.48 2.28 12.11
C GLN A 41 5.86 2.78 11.66
N GLN A 42 6.14 2.78 10.36
CA GLN A 42 7.37 3.33 9.80
C GLN A 42 7.46 4.84 9.94
N LEU A 43 6.33 5.54 9.95
CA LEU A 43 6.24 6.99 10.15
C LEU A 43 6.09 7.38 11.62
N HIS A 44 5.59 6.48 12.45
CA HIS A 44 5.35 6.73 13.86
C HIS A 44 6.63 7.18 14.60
N GLY A 45 6.57 8.36 15.21
CA GLY A 45 7.70 8.97 15.93
C GLY A 45 8.71 9.69 15.04
N ARG A 46 8.53 9.70 13.71
CA ARG A 46 9.35 10.45 12.75
C ARG A 46 8.66 11.71 12.27
N VAL A 47 7.33 11.67 12.16
CA VAL A 47 6.48 12.80 11.81
C VAL A 47 5.61 13.20 13.00
N ASP A 48 4.92 14.34 12.88
CA ASP A 48 3.95 14.77 13.88
C ASP A 48 2.82 13.75 14.04
N SER A 49 2.57 13.30 15.27
CA SER A 49 1.62 12.23 15.54
C SER A 49 0.16 12.64 15.36
N GLU A 50 -0.16 13.93 15.51
CA GLU A 50 -1.50 14.44 15.28
C GLU A 50 -1.80 14.44 13.78
N VAL A 51 -0.84 14.91 12.97
CA VAL A 51 -0.94 14.89 11.50
C VAL A 51 -1.05 13.47 10.97
N LEU A 52 -0.17 12.56 11.42
CA LEU A 52 -0.17 11.17 10.98
C LEU A 52 -1.51 10.47 11.26
N ARG A 53 -2.06 10.65 12.48
CA ARG A 53 -3.36 10.08 12.86
C ARG A 53 -4.52 10.71 12.10
N ALA A 54 -4.42 12.00 11.79
CA ALA A 54 -5.47 12.70 11.08
C ALA A 54 -5.55 12.23 9.62
N ILE A 55 -4.41 12.03 8.96
CA ILE A 55 -4.31 11.41 7.62
C ILE A 55 -4.83 9.98 7.64
N ASP A 56 -4.33 9.15 8.57
CA ASP A 56 -4.73 7.74 8.72
C ASP A 56 -6.26 7.58 8.81
N ARG A 57 -6.89 8.37 9.68
CA ARG A 57 -8.31 8.20 10.01
C ARG A 57 -9.27 8.88 9.05
N GLN A 58 -8.89 10.03 8.49
CA GLN A 58 -9.81 10.89 7.73
C GLN A 58 -9.58 10.83 6.22
N VAL A 59 -8.40 10.39 5.79
CA VAL A 59 -8.04 10.29 4.37
C VAL A 59 -7.87 8.83 3.98
N LEU A 60 -6.95 8.13 4.63
CA LEU A 60 -6.58 6.77 4.21
C LEU A 60 -7.64 5.71 4.51
N SER A 61 -8.54 5.96 5.46
CA SER A 61 -9.70 5.11 5.73
C SER A 61 -10.70 5.01 4.56
N GLU A 62 -10.67 5.98 3.64
CA GLU A 62 -11.47 6.01 2.41
C GLU A 62 -10.60 5.90 1.15
N SER A 63 -9.30 5.65 1.32
CA SER A 63 -8.39 5.40 0.20
C SER A 63 -8.57 3.99 -0.37
N GLU A 64 -8.16 3.80 -1.61
CA GLU A 64 -8.24 2.52 -2.29
C GLU A 64 -6.91 2.14 -2.96
N PRO A 65 -6.31 0.99 -2.61
CA PRO A 65 -5.12 0.52 -3.32
C PRO A 65 -5.52 -0.03 -4.70
N ILE A 66 -4.80 0.41 -5.73
CA ILE A 66 -4.97 0.05 -7.14
C ILE A 66 -3.70 -0.63 -7.63
N TYR A 67 -3.87 -1.71 -8.39
CA TYR A 67 -2.78 -2.38 -9.09
C TYR A 67 -2.80 -1.99 -10.57
N HIS A 68 -1.67 -1.52 -11.10
CA HIS A 68 -1.56 -1.05 -12.49
C HIS A 68 -0.96 -2.09 -13.45
N GLY A 69 -0.53 -3.24 -12.93
CA GLY A 69 0.30 -4.19 -13.69
C GLY A 69 1.78 -4.04 -13.38
N ASP A 70 2.58 -5.02 -13.80
CA ASP A 70 4.05 -5.02 -13.69
C ASP A 70 4.60 -4.78 -12.26
N GLY A 71 3.84 -5.14 -11.23
CA GLY A 71 4.22 -4.91 -9.83
C GLY A 71 4.03 -3.47 -9.34
N GLU A 72 3.39 -2.60 -10.11
CA GLU A 72 3.14 -1.21 -9.72
C GLU A 72 1.80 -1.06 -9.00
N PHE A 73 1.82 -0.35 -7.87
CA PHE A 73 0.65 -0.06 -7.05
C PHE A 73 0.54 1.45 -6.83
N SER A 74 -0.69 1.95 -6.71
CA SER A 74 -0.94 3.31 -6.22
C SER A 74 -2.04 3.30 -5.16
N VAL A 75 -2.04 4.31 -4.30
CA VAL A 75 -3.18 4.57 -3.39
C VAL A 75 -4.06 5.67 -3.99
N GLU A 76 -5.25 5.32 -4.45
CA GLU A 76 -6.26 6.30 -4.84
C GLU A 76 -6.80 6.98 -3.59
N LEU A 77 -6.75 8.31 -3.57
CA LEU A 77 -7.17 9.13 -2.45
C LEU A 77 -8.60 9.63 -2.66
N PRO A 78 -9.34 9.89 -1.57
CA PRO A 78 -10.62 10.55 -1.69
C PRO A 78 -10.48 11.98 -2.26
N ASP A 79 -11.57 12.51 -2.81
CA ASP A 79 -11.67 13.92 -3.20
C ASP A 79 -11.38 14.86 -2.01
N ASP A 80 -10.68 15.95 -2.32
CA ASP A 80 -10.29 17.02 -1.41
C ASP A 80 -9.71 16.49 -0.08
N PRO A 81 -8.63 15.69 -0.11
CA PRO A 81 -8.14 14.99 1.07
C PRO A 81 -7.72 15.96 2.17
N LYS A 82 -7.23 17.16 1.79
CA LYS A 82 -6.84 18.21 2.72
C LYS A 82 -8.01 18.78 3.51
N ASP A 83 -9.17 18.99 2.88
CA ASP A 83 -10.36 19.56 3.52
C ASP A 83 -10.90 18.65 4.63
N ARG A 84 -10.56 17.36 4.57
CA ARG A 84 -10.89 16.36 5.59
C ARG A 84 -10.02 16.48 6.84
N VAL A 85 -8.88 17.17 6.75
CA VAL A 85 -7.87 17.25 7.81
C VAL A 85 -7.75 18.69 8.27
N GLY A 86 -8.44 19.01 9.38
CA GLY A 86 -8.68 20.39 9.85
C GLY A 86 -7.46 21.33 9.94
N ALA A 87 -7.05 21.73 11.15
CA ALA A 87 -6.08 22.82 11.36
C ALA A 87 -4.60 22.46 11.07
N VAL A 88 -4.35 21.42 10.28
CA VAL A 88 -2.99 21.00 9.92
C VAL A 88 -2.43 21.99 8.89
N ASP A 89 -1.14 22.26 8.93
CA ASP A 89 -0.46 23.04 7.89
C ASP A 89 -0.51 22.31 6.53
N ASP A 90 -0.60 23.05 5.42
CA ASP A 90 -0.77 22.47 4.08
C ASP A 90 0.49 21.73 3.63
N GLU A 91 1.65 22.36 3.77
CA GLU A 91 2.94 21.80 3.38
C GLU A 91 3.28 20.57 4.24
N GLN A 92 2.98 20.63 5.53
CA GLN A 92 3.15 19.49 6.43
C GLN A 92 2.20 18.34 6.09
N PHE A 93 0.95 18.64 5.75
CA PHE A 93 -0.03 17.63 5.37
C PHE A 93 0.39 16.92 4.09
N GLU A 94 0.72 17.67 3.04
CA GLU A 94 1.14 17.12 1.74
C GLU A 94 2.38 16.24 1.91
N ALA A 95 3.42 16.73 2.60
CA ALA A 95 4.65 15.97 2.81
C ALA A 95 4.43 14.65 3.58
N VAL A 96 3.56 14.64 4.59
CA VAL A 96 3.28 13.42 5.35
C VAL A 96 2.38 12.48 4.55
N LEU A 97 1.39 12.99 3.82
CA LEU A 97 0.50 12.19 2.99
C LEU A 97 1.29 11.48 1.88
N ASP A 98 2.15 12.22 1.17
CA ASP A 98 3.02 11.68 0.12
C ASP A 98 3.95 10.60 0.68
N GLU A 99 4.63 10.84 1.81
CA GLU A 99 5.48 9.79 2.41
C GLU A 99 4.63 8.57 2.83
N PHE A 100 3.41 8.77 3.34
CA PHE A 100 2.55 7.67 3.78
C PHE A 100 2.08 6.82 2.59
N THR A 101 1.60 7.41 1.50
CA THR A 101 1.18 6.67 0.30
C THR A 101 2.35 5.92 -0.31
N GLU A 102 3.53 6.54 -0.43
CA GLU A 102 4.75 5.87 -0.90
C GLU A 102 5.12 4.64 -0.05
N ARG A 103 4.98 4.73 1.28
CA ARG A 103 5.23 3.58 2.17
C ARG A 103 4.21 2.48 1.97
N ILE A 104 2.93 2.81 1.80
CA ILE A 104 1.88 1.82 1.54
C ILE A 104 2.21 1.09 0.22
N GLU A 105 2.52 1.83 -0.84
CA GLU A 105 2.87 1.26 -2.16
C GLU A 105 4.12 0.36 -2.08
N SER A 106 5.14 0.75 -1.31
CA SER A 106 6.31 -0.11 -1.06
C SER A 106 5.93 -1.38 -0.29
N GLU A 107 5.11 -1.28 0.77
CA GLU A 107 4.69 -2.45 1.54
C GLU A 107 3.82 -3.40 0.71
N LEU A 108 2.95 -2.88 -0.17
CA LEU A 108 2.18 -3.70 -1.11
C LEU A 108 3.11 -4.46 -2.05
N ARG A 109 4.08 -3.78 -2.68
CA ARG A 109 5.08 -4.42 -3.55
C ARG A 109 5.85 -5.51 -2.82
N ARG A 110 6.33 -5.23 -1.62
CA ARG A 110 7.05 -6.19 -0.79
C ARG A 110 6.21 -7.41 -0.45
N ARG A 111 4.97 -7.21 -0.03
CA ARG A 111 4.07 -8.29 0.40
C ARG A 111 3.68 -9.21 -0.75
N PHE A 112 3.50 -8.64 -1.93
CA PHE A 112 3.16 -9.40 -3.13
C PHE A 112 4.38 -9.84 -3.95
N GLY A 113 5.59 -9.69 -3.41
CA GLY A 113 6.81 -10.24 -4.01
C GLY A 113 7.39 -9.45 -5.20
N PHE A 114 6.95 -8.21 -5.40
CA PHE A 114 7.45 -7.32 -6.46
C PHE A 114 8.67 -6.49 -6.05
N GLU A 115 9.01 -6.45 -4.77
CA GLU A 115 10.25 -5.84 -4.32
C GLU A 115 11.42 -6.80 -4.63
N HIS A 116 12.12 -6.54 -5.74
CA HIS A 116 13.31 -7.29 -6.09
C HIS A 116 14.35 -7.15 -4.97
N GLU A 117 14.82 -8.28 -4.42
CA GLU A 117 16.04 -8.31 -3.62
C GLU A 117 17.17 -7.67 -4.43
N VAL A 118 17.58 -6.46 -4.07
CA VAL A 118 18.84 -5.90 -4.56
C VAL A 118 19.94 -6.75 -3.93
N GLY A 119 20.38 -7.76 -4.68
CA GLY A 119 21.48 -8.64 -4.31
C GLY A 119 22.67 -7.80 -3.82
N LYS A 120 23.11 -8.09 -2.60
CA LYS A 120 24.36 -7.55 -2.04
C LYS A 120 25.58 -8.15 -2.74
#